data_AF-A0A662A897-F1
#
_entry.id   AF-A0A662A897-F1
#
_cell.length_a   1.000
_cell.length_b   1.000
_cell.length_c   1.000
_cell.angle_alpha   90.00
_cell.angle_beta   90.00
_cell.angle_gamma   90.00
#
_symmetry.space_group_name_H-M   'P 1'
#
loop_
_entity.id
_entity.type
_entity.pdbx_description
1 polymer ?
#
loop_
_entity_poly.entity_id
_entity_poly.type
_entity_poly.pdbx_seq_one_letter_code
_entity_poly.pdbx_strand_id
1 'polypeptide(L)'
;MKTKILTFTILSFLLIFQACKKDDIEENNSITMEIDGKNFKSVSIDNFDNLSDSINWNIYPGGTFLIDTINKFNGNSSVNLKANGECFQLEKIEGIPVNKEKIYVIHFHYKLLSTQIGEVGHCVGDFMIRLKQGDETIFLDGCSGVDSWTEKYFYFQPINNIPVKIELLVGTEHGIWLDDLIVFQEL
;
A
#
# COMPACT_ATOMS: atom_id res chain seq x y z
N MET A 1 36.91 -71.03 -16.18
CA MET A 1 35.49 -70.65 -16.17
C MET A 1 35.42 -69.13 -16.08
N LYS A 2 34.74 -68.50 -17.06
CA LYS A 2 34.55 -67.06 -17.19
C LYS A 2 33.41 -66.61 -16.27
N THR A 3 33.62 -65.61 -15.43
CA THR A 3 32.51 -64.77 -14.94
C THR A 3 32.97 -63.32 -14.78
N LYS A 4 32.11 -62.42 -15.25
CA LYS A 4 32.39 -61.09 -15.76
C LYS A 4 32.48 -60.04 -14.65
N ILE A 5 33.42 -59.10 -14.80
CA ILE A 5 33.46 -57.82 -14.09
C ILE A 5 32.30 -56.96 -14.62
N LEU A 6 31.39 -56.57 -13.74
CA LEU A 6 30.28 -55.67 -14.05
C LEU A 6 30.72 -54.24 -13.71
N THR A 7 31.12 -53.48 -14.71
CA THR A 7 31.36 -52.03 -14.60
C THR A 7 30.03 -51.29 -14.49
N PHE A 8 29.80 -50.62 -13.37
CA PHE A 8 28.72 -49.64 -13.22
C PHE A 8 29.21 -48.29 -13.75
N THR A 9 28.77 -47.94 -14.96
CA THR A 9 28.88 -46.57 -15.49
C THR A 9 27.61 -45.84 -15.08
N ILE A 10 27.64 -45.09 -13.99
CA ILE A 10 26.52 -44.20 -13.63
C ILE A 10 26.69 -42.92 -14.45
N LEU A 11 25.78 -42.80 -15.42
CA LEU A 11 25.61 -41.69 -16.34
C LEU A 11 25.19 -40.44 -15.54
N SER A 12 26.05 -39.44 -15.50
CA SER A 12 25.78 -38.14 -14.89
C SER A 12 24.63 -37.44 -15.62
N PHE A 13 23.44 -37.39 -15.01
CA PHE A 13 22.34 -36.53 -15.48
C PHE A 13 22.70 -35.07 -15.15
N LEU A 14 23.15 -34.33 -16.16
CA LEU A 14 23.32 -32.89 -16.09
C LEU A 14 21.91 -32.26 -16.13
N LEU A 15 21.35 -31.96 -14.97
CA LEU A 15 20.12 -31.16 -14.86
C LEU A 15 20.46 -29.72 -15.27
N ILE A 16 20.20 -29.40 -16.53
CA ILE A 16 20.15 -28.02 -16.99
C ILE A 16 18.89 -27.42 -16.35
N PHE A 17 19.06 -26.68 -15.26
CA PHE A 17 18.07 -25.70 -14.84
C PHE A 17 18.01 -24.65 -15.94
N GLN A 18 17.11 -24.83 -16.91
CA GLN A 18 16.61 -23.70 -17.67
C GLN A 18 15.88 -22.83 -16.65
N ALA A 19 16.55 -21.77 -16.22
CA ALA A 19 15.88 -20.62 -15.65
C ALA A 19 14.85 -20.18 -16.69
N CYS A 20 13.57 -20.53 -16.45
CA CYS A 20 12.48 -19.78 -17.03
C CYS A 20 12.65 -18.35 -16.53
N LYS A 21 13.29 -17.52 -17.35
CA LYS A 21 12.97 -16.10 -17.36
C LYS A 21 11.47 -16.03 -17.60
N LYS A 22 10.74 -15.85 -16.52
CA LYS A 22 9.40 -15.32 -16.58
C LYS A 22 9.63 -13.90 -17.08
N ASP A 23 9.47 -13.71 -18.39
CA ASP A 23 9.23 -12.38 -18.90
C ASP A 23 7.88 -11.99 -18.29
N ASP A 24 7.94 -11.31 -17.14
CA ASP A 24 6.79 -10.62 -16.59
C ASP A 24 6.44 -9.55 -17.63
N ILE A 25 5.46 -9.88 -18.46
CA ILE A 25 4.70 -8.88 -19.20
C ILE A 25 3.93 -8.14 -18.11
N GLU A 26 4.55 -7.09 -17.54
CA GLU A 26 3.81 -6.04 -16.84
C GLU A 26 2.86 -5.41 -17.87
N GLU A 27 1.63 -5.92 -17.92
CA GLU A 27 0.52 -5.10 -18.40
C GLU A 27 0.49 -3.84 -17.51
N ASN A 28 1.00 -2.75 -18.05
CA ASN A 28 0.89 -1.41 -17.47
C ASN A 28 -0.60 -1.05 -17.35
N ASN A 29 -1.26 -1.52 -16.29
CA ASN A 29 -2.58 -1.09 -15.87
C ASN A 29 -2.49 0.32 -15.26
N SER A 30 -2.00 1.27 -16.05
CA SER A 30 -1.99 2.68 -15.67
C SER A 30 -3.40 3.23 -15.80
N ILE A 31 -3.97 3.66 -14.68
CA ILE A 31 -5.25 4.36 -14.61
C ILE A 31 -4.99 5.84 -14.88
N THR A 32 -5.91 6.52 -15.54
CA THR A 32 -5.87 7.98 -15.68
C THR A 32 -7.06 8.62 -14.98
N MET A 33 -6.86 9.81 -14.44
CA MET A 33 -7.90 10.56 -13.72
C MET A 33 -7.78 12.04 -14.05
N GLU A 34 -8.92 12.72 -14.20
CA GLU A 34 -8.99 14.17 -14.28
C GLU A 34 -9.36 14.73 -12.90
N ILE A 35 -8.53 15.62 -12.36
CA ILE A 35 -8.77 16.30 -11.08
C ILE A 35 -8.52 17.79 -11.28
N ASP A 36 -9.52 18.62 -10.99
CA ASP A 36 -9.47 20.08 -11.16
C ASP A 36 -9.02 20.52 -12.57
N GLY A 37 -9.47 19.81 -13.60
CA GLY A 37 -9.14 20.11 -15.01
C GLY A 37 -7.74 19.69 -15.46
N LYS A 38 -7.01 18.95 -14.63
CA LYS A 38 -5.67 18.40 -14.92
C LYS A 38 -5.73 16.89 -15.05
N ASN A 39 -4.92 16.34 -15.96
CA ASN A 39 -4.86 14.89 -16.18
C ASN A 39 -3.68 14.28 -15.42
N PHE A 40 -3.95 13.14 -14.79
CA PHE A 40 -2.95 12.39 -14.06
C PHE A 40 -2.94 10.92 -14.50
N LYS A 41 -1.79 10.26 -14.31
CA LYS A 41 -1.61 8.81 -14.51
C LYS A 41 -1.19 8.13 -13.21
N SER A 42 -1.68 6.93 -12.95
CA SER A 42 -1.29 6.18 -11.75
C SER A 42 0.19 5.76 -11.84
N VAL A 43 0.86 5.81 -10.69
CA VAL A 43 2.26 5.38 -10.49
C VAL A 43 2.41 4.41 -9.32
N SER A 44 1.37 4.28 -8.48
CA SER A 44 1.29 3.26 -7.43
C SER A 44 -0.19 3.00 -7.13
N ILE A 45 -0.55 1.73 -6.91
CA ILE A 45 -1.92 1.29 -6.65
C ILE A 45 -1.88 0.25 -5.52
N ASP A 46 -2.67 0.48 -4.47
CA ASP A 46 -2.95 -0.48 -3.40
C ASP A 46 -4.47 -0.59 -3.23
N ASN A 47 -5.07 -1.65 -3.79
CA ASN A 47 -6.53 -1.88 -3.71
C ASN A 47 -6.96 -2.56 -2.40
N PHE A 48 -6.05 -3.27 -1.72
CA PHE A 48 -6.39 -4.03 -0.51
C PHE A 48 -7.52 -5.08 -0.69
N ASP A 49 -7.57 -5.68 -1.87
CA ASP A 49 -8.54 -6.73 -2.22
C ASP A 49 -8.23 -8.05 -1.49
N ASN A 50 -6.95 -8.28 -1.19
CA ASN A 50 -6.48 -9.54 -0.63
C ASN A 50 -5.34 -9.34 0.38
N LEU A 51 -5.12 -10.33 1.25
CA LEU A 51 -4.09 -10.26 2.28
C LEU A 51 -2.68 -10.22 1.67
N SER A 52 -2.51 -10.72 0.45
CA SER A 52 -1.26 -10.56 -0.31
C SER A 52 -0.86 -9.11 -0.51
N ASP A 53 -1.79 -8.16 -0.47
CA ASP A 53 -1.50 -6.75 -0.71
C ASP A 53 -0.74 -6.14 0.49
N SER A 54 -0.81 -6.80 1.66
CA SER A 54 -0.04 -6.41 2.84
C SER A 54 1.47 -6.61 2.67
N ILE A 55 1.93 -7.38 1.68
CA ILE A 55 3.37 -7.63 1.46
C ILE A 55 4.13 -6.37 1.05
N ASN A 56 3.42 -5.34 0.59
CA ASN A 56 3.99 -4.06 0.20
C ASN A 56 4.14 -3.09 1.38
N TRP A 57 3.78 -3.52 2.59
CA TRP A 57 3.69 -2.67 3.78
C TRP A 57 4.46 -3.27 4.95
N ASN A 58 5.31 -2.46 5.57
CA ASN A 58 5.81 -2.71 6.90
C ASN A 58 4.69 -2.39 7.89
N ILE A 59 4.25 -3.40 8.64
CA ILE A 59 3.20 -3.25 9.66
C ILE A 59 3.86 -3.25 11.03
N TYR A 60 3.80 -2.11 11.72
CA TYR A 60 4.39 -1.96 13.05
C TYR A 60 3.41 -2.44 14.13
N PRO A 61 3.90 -2.86 15.31
CA PRO A 61 3.03 -3.16 16.45
C PRO A 61 2.12 -1.97 16.82
N GLY A 62 1.04 -2.25 17.54
CA GLY A 62 0.11 -1.22 18.04
C GLY A 62 -1.32 -1.34 17.49
N GLY A 63 -1.59 -2.28 16.59
CA GLY A 63 -2.92 -2.44 16.01
C GLY A 63 -3.12 -3.71 15.17
N THR A 64 -4.18 -3.73 14.38
CA THR A 64 -4.56 -4.84 13.50
C THR A 64 -4.74 -4.38 12.06
N PHE A 65 -4.18 -5.14 11.13
CA PHE A 65 -4.44 -5.08 9.69
C PHE A 65 -5.34 -6.26 9.32
N LEU A 66 -6.53 -6.02 8.78
CA LEU A 66 -7.45 -7.07 8.39
C LEU A 66 -8.09 -6.75 7.03
N ILE A 67 -8.19 -7.74 6.16
CA ILE A 67 -9.02 -7.62 4.95
C ILE A 67 -10.48 -7.88 5.36
N ASP A 68 -11.34 -6.88 5.20
CA ASP A 68 -12.75 -6.93 5.53
C ASP A 68 -13.57 -7.20 4.25
N THR A 69 -14.22 -8.37 4.22
CA THR A 69 -15.06 -8.82 3.11
C THR A 69 -16.53 -8.44 3.28
N ILE A 70 -16.89 -7.81 4.41
CA ILE A 70 -18.25 -7.36 4.74
C ILE A 70 -18.38 -5.87 4.42
N ASN A 71 -17.45 -5.04 4.90
CA ASN A 71 -17.41 -3.61 4.59
C ASN A 71 -16.68 -3.38 3.27
N LYS A 72 -17.42 -3.51 2.17
CA LYS A 72 -16.90 -3.42 0.81
C LYS A 72 -17.01 -2.02 0.24
N PHE A 73 -16.04 -1.60 -0.57
CA PHE A 73 -16.18 -0.45 -1.48
C PHE A 73 -16.30 -0.99 -2.92
N ASN A 74 -17.28 -0.49 -3.68
CA ASN A 74 -17.54 -0.95 -5.06
C ASN A 74 -17.64 -2.49 -5.29
N GLY A 75 -17.97 -3.26 -4.25
CA GLY A 75 -18.08 -4.73 -4.31
C GLY A 75 -16.79 -5.49 -3.99
N ASN A 76 -15.68 -4.77 -3.86
CA ASN A 76 -14.35 -5.25 -3.49
C ASN A 76 -14.16 -5.30 -1.98
N SER A 77 -13.20 -6.11 -1.52
CA SER A 77 -12.84 -6.12 -0.09
C SER A 77 -12.08 -4.85 0.25
N SER A 78 -12.14 -4.41 1.50
CA SER A 78 -11.34 -3.27 1.97
C SER A 78 -10.35 -3.70 3.04
N VAL A 79 -9.37 -2.86 3.35
CA VAL A 79 -8.57 -3.04 4.57
C VAL A 79 -9.23 -2.33 5.74
N ASN A 80 -9.39 -3.04 6.86
CA ASN A 80 -9.72 -2.48 8.16
C ASN A 80 -8.45 -2.34 9.01
N LEU A 81 -8.14 -1.11 9.41
CA LEU A 81 -7.03 -0.79 10.30
C LEU A 81 -7.57 -0.30 11.65
N LYS A 82 -7.09 -0.87 12.75
CA LYS A 82 -7.49 -0.51 14.13
C LYS A 82 -6.28 -0.41 15.03
N ALA A 83 -6.23 0.63 15.84
CA ALA A 83 -5.31 0.71 16.97
C ALA A 83 -5.77 -0.21 18.12
N ASN A 84 -4.84 -0.70 18.92
CA ASN A 84 -5.09 -1.53 20.11
C ASN A 84 -4.63 -0.80 21.39
N GLY A 85 -5.08 0.44 21.59
CA GLY A 85 -4.64 1.31 22.69
C GLY A 85 -3.27 1.97 22.51
N GLU A 86 -2.58 1.69 21.41
CA GLU A 86 -1.31 2.29 21.03
C GLU A 86 -1.35 2.79 19.57
N CYS A 87 -0.36 3.59 19.19
CA CYS A 87 -0.24 4.08 17.82
C CYS A 87 0.07 2.95 16.85
N PHE A 88 -0.83 2.72 15.90
CA PHE A 88 -0.62 1.74 14.85
C PHE A 88 -0.13 2.42 13.58
N GLN A 89 1.01 1.96 13.07
CA GLN A 89 1.64 2.52 11.88
C GLN A 89 1.83 1.45 10.81
N LEU A 90 1.57 1.83 9.57
CA LEU A 90 1.98 1.10 8.38
C LEU A 90 2.88 2.00 7.55
N GLU A 91 3.97 1.46 6.99
CA GLU A 91 4.85 2.17 6.05
C GLU A 91 4.94 1.38 4.75
N LYS A 92 4.70 2.01 3.61
CA LYS A 92 4.91 1.38 2.31
C LYS A 92 6.39 1.05 2.13
N ILE A 93 6.71 -0.22 1.85
CA ILE A 93 8.09 -0.73 1.76
C ILE A 93 8.83 -0.06 0.61
N GLU A 94 8.24 -0.16 -0.58
CA GLU A 94 8.78 0.49 -1.76
C GLU A 94 8.29 1.94 -1.80
N GLY A 95 9.23 2.87 -1.71
CA GLY A 95 8.95 4.29 -1.93
C GLY A 95 8.53 4.51 -3.38
N ILE A 96 7.59 5.42 -3.58
CA ILE A 96 7.05 5.78 -4.89
C ILE A 96 8.10 6.63 -5.62
N PRO A 97 8.58 6.22 -6.81
CA PRO A 97 9.49 7.04 -7.60
C PRO A 97 8.82 8.36 -8.00
N VAL A 98 9.51 9.47 -7.79
CA VAL A 98 8.96 10.81 -8.03
C VAL A 98 9.94 11.73 -8.77
N ASN A 99 9.38 12.75 -9.43
CA ASN A 99 10.09 13.88 -9.98
C ASN A 99 9.62 15.17 -9.29
N LYS A 100 10.53 15.92 -8.68
CA LYS A 100 10.25 17.18 -7.96
C LYS A 100 9.59 18.28 -8.82
N GLU A 101 9.68 18.17 -10.13
CA GLU A 101 9.07 19.11 -11.08
C GLU A 101 7.61 18.75 -11.42
N LYS A 102 7.11 17.62 -10.92
CA LYS A 102 5.76 17.14 -11.16
C LYS A 102 4.90 17.25 -9.90
N ILE A 103 3.61 17.50 -10.10
CA ILE A 103 2.60 17.42 -9.04
C ILE A 103 2.07 15.99 -9.00
N TYR A 104 1.82 15.52 -7.78
CA TYR A 104 1.24 14.22 -7.51
C TYR A 104 -0.03 14.37 -6.69
N VAL A 105 -0.88 13.34 -6.77
CA VAL A 105 -2.10 13.23 -5.98
C VAL A 105 -2.12 11.86 -5.33
N ILE A 106 -2.40 11.83 -4.03
CA ILE A 106 -2.84 10.60 -3.38
C ILE A 106 -4.35 10.65 -3.33
N HIS A 107 -4.98 9.60 -3.82
CA HIS A 107 -6.43 9.44 -3.91
C HIS A 107 -6.79 8.10 -3.27
N PHE A 108 -7.85 8.07 -2.48
CA PHE A 108 -8.31 6.86 -1.81
C PHE A 108 -9.76 7.02 -1.35
N HIS A 109 -10.38 5.89 -1.04
CA HIS A 109 -11.69 5.85 -0.40
C HIS A 109 -11.55 5.37 1.03
N TYR A 110 -12.31 5.99 1.92
CA TYR A 110 -12.28 5.61 3.33
C TYR A 110 -13.65 5.68 3.98
N LYS A 111 -13.79 4.93 5.05
CA LYS A 111 -14.89 5.01 6.00
C LYS A 111 -14.27 5.04 7.39
N LEU A 112 -14.59 6.05 8.20
CA LEU A 112 -13.99 6.25 9.51
C LEU A 112 -15.09 6.52 10.52
N LEU A 113 -15.25 5.65 11.51
CA LEU A 113 -16.24 5.87 12.56
C LEU A 113 -15.79 7.04 13.43
N SER A 114 -16.61 8.08 13.48
CA SER A 114 -16.32 9.26 14.30
C SER A 114 -16.17 8.86 15.76
N THR A 115 -15.13 9.39 16.38
CA THR A 115 -14.87 9.24 17.79
C THR A 115 -15.91 9.98 18.60
N GLN A 116 -16.32 9.37 19.72
CA GLN A 116 -17.36 9.95 20.57
C GLN A 116 -16.77 11.10 21.41
N ILE A 117 -17.60 12.12 21.68
CA ILE A 117 -17.20 13.21 22.57
C ILE A 117 -16.79 12.63 23.94
N GLY A 118 -15.54 12.84 24.34
CA GLY A 118 -14.98 12.36 25.60
C GLY A 118 -14.02 11.16 25.49
N GLU A 119 -13.75 10.64 24.30
CA GLU A 119 -12.69 9.65 24.09
C GLU A 119 -11.29 10.23 24.35
N VAL A 120 -10.41 9.40 24.91
CA VAL A 120 -9.02 9.77 25.24
C VAL A 120 -8.27 10.07 23.95
N GLY A 121 -7.44 11.11 23.97
CA GLY A 121 -6.70 11.58 22.81
C GLY A 121 -5.97 10.46 22.08
N HIS A 122 -6.36 10.23 20.83
CA HIS A 122 -5.66 9.38 19.90
C HIS A 122 -4.22 9.87 19.76
N CYS A 123 -3.27 8.94 19.73
CA CYS A 123 -1.85 9.26 19.66
C CYS A 123 -1.44 10.09 18.41
N VAL A 124 -2.25 10.06 17.35
CA VAL A 124 -2.10 10.82 16.09
C VAL A 124 -3.44 11.36 15.57
N GLY A 125 -4.47 11.53 16.40
CA GLY A 125 -5.85 11.63 15.89
C GLY A 125 -6.38 10.28 15.37
N ASP A 126 -7.59 10.25 14.81
CA ASP A 126 -8.23 8.99 14.40
C ASP A 126 -7.43 8.27 13.31
N PHE A 127 -7.10 9.00 12.25
CA PHE A 127 -6.31 8.53 11.12
C PHE A 127 -5.58 9.67 10.41
N MET A 128 -4.32 9.47 10.07
CA MET A 128 -3.51 10.40 9.28
C MET A 128 -2.71 9.68 8.20
N ILE A 129 -2.43 10.40 7.12
CA ILE A 129 -1.45 10.00 6.11
C ILE A 129 -0.25 10.94 6.18
N ARG A 130 0.94 10.37 6.31
CA ARG A 130 2.23 11.08 6.33
C ARG A 130 3.05 10.67 5.12
N LEU A 131 3.67 11.64 4.46
CA LEU A 131 4.60 11.39 3.36
C LEU A 131 6.01 11.78 3.78
N LYS A 132 6.98 10.91 3.47
CA LYS A 132 8.39 11.13 3.76
C LYS A 132 9.26 11.05 2.51
N GLN A 133 10.29 11.90 2.45
CA GLN A 133 11.41 11.79 1.51
C GLN A 133 12.72 11.69 2.27
N GLY A 134 13.31 10.49 2.29
CA GLY A 134 14.35 10.18 3.26
C GLY A 134 13.81 10.29 4.69
N ASP A 135 14.44 11.11 5.52
CA ASP A 135 14.04 11.34 6.90
C ASP A 135 13.06 12.51 7.08
N GLU A 136 12.85 13.31 6.03
CA GLU A 136 12.00 14.50 6.09
C GLU A 136 10.53 14.17 5.85
N THR A 137 9.64 14.71 6.70
CA THR A 137 8.20 14.69 6.44
C THR A 137 7.85 15.85 5.51
N ILE A 138 7.25 15.54 4.37
CA ILE A 138 6.88 16.53 3.34
C ILE A 138 5.38 16.86 3.33
N PHE A 139 4.57 15.96 3.90
CA PHE A 139 3.12 16.11 3.97
C PHE A 139 2.58 15.34 5.17
N LEU A 140 1.56 15.88 5.83
CA LEU A 140 0.81 15.23 6.89
C LEU A 140 -0.62 15.80 6.89
N ASP A 141 -1.61 14.93 6.72
CA ASP A 141 -3.02 15.33 6.83
C ASP A 141 -3.86 14.23 7.48
N GLY A 142 -4.93 14.63 8.16
CA GLY A 142 -5.86 13.75 8.88
C GLY A 142 -7.14 13.49 8.10
N CYS A 143 -7.84 12.41 8.42
CA CYS A 143 -9.22 12.19 7.98
C CYS A 143 -10.20 12.50 9.11
N SER A 144 -11.37 13.01 8.75
CA SER A 144 -12.47 13.25 9.69
C SER A 144 -13.39 12.04 9.76
N GLY A 145 -14.01 11.80 10.91
CA GLY A 145 -14.97 10.72 11.08
C GLY A 145 -16.19 10.88 10.17
N VAL A 146 -16.38 9.91 9.28
CA VAL A 146 -17.56 9.78 8.40
C VAL A 146 -17.95 8.30 8.30
N ASP A 147 -19.14 7.95 8.80
CA ASP A 147 -19.71 6.58 8.77
C ASP A 147 -20.33 6.23 7.40
N SER A 148 -19.67 6.66 6.32
CA SER A 148 -19.98 6.29 4.94
C SER A 148 -18.71 6.36 4.11
N TRP A 149 -18.63 5.52 3.07
CA TRP A 149 -17.54 5.59 2.10
C TRP A 149 -17.45 6.99 1.50
N THR A 150 -16.27 7.58 1.66
CA THR A 150 -15.96 8.96 1.30
C THR A 150 -14.68 8.95 0.50
N GLU A 151 -14.71 9.64 -0.64
CA GLU A 151 -13.51 9.90 -1.45
C GLU A 151 -12.67 10.98 -0.76
N LYS A 152 -11.35 10.80 -0.74
CA LYS A 152 -10.41 11.84 -0.36
C LYS A 152 -9.21 11.83 -1.28
N TYR A 153 -8.75 13.03 -1.61
CA TYR A 153 -7.49 13.21 -2.30
C TYR A 153 -6.74 14.42 -1.76
N PHE A 154 -5.43 14.41 -1.93
CA PHE A 154 -4.58 15.56 -1.62
C PHE A 154 -3.43 15.66 -2.62
N TYR A 155 -3.12 16.90 -2.97
CA TYR A 155 -1.98 17.24 -3.80
C TYR A 155 -0.70 17.27 -2.97
N PHE A 156 0.39 16.79 -3.54
CA PHE A 156 1.73 17.05 -3.03
C PHE A 156 2.70 17.28 -4.18
N GLN A 157 3.73 18.08 -3.91
CA GLN A 157 4.88 18.24 -4.79
C GLN A 157 6.12 17.76 -4.03
N PRO A 158 6.92 16.84 -4.60
CA PRO A 158 8.14 16.37 -3.96
C PRO A 158 9.16 17.51 -3.81
N ILE A 159 9.90 17.52 -2.71
CA ILE A 159 10.98 18.47 -2.44
C ILE A 159 12.21 18.13 -3.31
N ASN A 160 12.44 16.84 -3.53
CA ASN A 160 13.55 16.31 -4.33
C ASN A 160 13.11 15.02 -5.07
N ASN A 161 14.05 14.34 -5.74
CA ASN A 161 13.77 13.12 -6.52
C ASN A 161 13.99 11.82 -5.72
N ILE A 162 14.13 11.90 -4.40
CA ILE A 162 14.16 10.71 -3.53
C ILE A 162 12.73 10.12 -3.51
N PRO A 163 12.55 8.79 -3.62
CA PRO A 163 11.23 8.19 -3.56
C PRO A 163 10.43 8.61 -2.32
N VAL A 164 9.13 8.81 -2.51
CA VAL A 164 8.21 9.18 -1.42
C VAL A 164 7.70 7.93 -0.74
N LYS A 165 7.87 7.82 0.57
CA LYS A 165 7.23 6.79 1.38
C LYS A 165 5.88 7.29 1.90
N ILE A 166 4.87 6.42 1.84
CA ILE A 166 3.56 6.64 2.46
C ILE A 166 3.56 5.94 3.81
N GLU A 167 3.14 6.65 4.84
CA GLU A 167 2.85 6.10 6.14
C GLU A 167 1.38 6.35 6.50
N LEU A 168 0.70 5.28 6.90
CA LEU A 168 -0.65 5.33 7.45
C LEU A 168 -0.54 5.27 8.96
N LEU A 169 -1.07 6.29 9.64
CA LEU A 169 -1.02 6.43 11.09
C LEU A 169 -2.44 6.30 11.62
N VAL A 170 -2.69 5.31 12.48
CA VAL A 170 -4.01 4.95 12.98
C VAL A 170 -3.99 5.09 14.49
N GLY A 171 -4.86 5.96 15.01
CA GLY A 171 -5.01 6.19 16.45
C GLY A 171 -6.37 5.76 17.01
N THR A 172 -7.31 5.34 16.15
CA THR A 172 -8.65 4.91 16.55
C THR A 172 -8.76 3.40 16.79
N GLU A 173 -9.46 3.01 17.86
CA GLU A 173 -9.82 1.60 18.14
C GLU A 173 -11.09 1.16 17.39
N HIS A 174 -11.94 2.11 16.99
CA HIS A 174 -13.15 1.83 16.18
C HIS A 174 -12.81 1.38 14.77
N GLY A 175 -11.66 1.84 14.30
CA GLY A 175 -11.06 1.46 13.03
C GLY A 175 -11.43 2.38 11.89
N ILE A 176 -10.58 2.31 10.87
CA ILE A 176 -10.78 2.90 9.57
C ILE A 176 -10.84 1.78 8.53
N TRP A 177 -11.74 1.92 7.57
CA TRP A 177 -11.72 1.12 6.34
C TRP A 177 -11.14 1.96 5.21
N LEU A 178 -10.24 1.38 4.44
CA LEU A 178 -9.57 2.02 3.31
C LEU A 178 -9.65 1.10 2.09
N ASP A 179 -9.82 1.70 0.92
CA ASP A 179 -9.83 1.01 -0.37
C ASP A 179 -9.29 1.96 -1.45
N ASP A 180 -8.79 1.40 -2.56
CA ASP A 180 -8.27 2.10 -3.73
C ASP A 180 -7.26 3.21 -3.40
N LEU A 181 -6.23 2.93 -2.59
CA LEU A 181 -5.16 3.91 -2.35
C LEU A 181 -4.24 4.00 -3.56
N ILE A 182 -4.41 5.06 -4.35
CA ILE A 182 -3.73 5.27 -5.63
C ILE A 182 -2.93 6.56 -5.56
N VAL A 183 -1.68 6.49 -6.04
CA VAL A 183 -0.88 7.69 -6.29
C VAL A 183 -0.83 7.96 -7.78
N PHE A 184 -1.18 9.19 -8.13
CA PHE A 184 -1.19 9.71 -9.48
C PHE A 184 -0.11 10.77 -9.68
N GLN A 185 0.43 10.85 -10.89
CA GLN A 185 1.38 11.86 -11.35
C GLN A 185 0.75 12.70 -12.47
N GLU A 186 0.92 14.02 -12.41
CA GLU A 186 0.48 14.96 -13.46
C GLU A 186 1.21 14.66 -14.79
N LEU A 187 0.42 14.51 -15.86
CA LEU A 187 0.93 14.23 -17.22
C LEU A 187 1.75 15.38 -17.78
#